data_AF-A0A939CE25-F1
#
_entry.id   AF-A0A939CE25-F1
#
_cell.length_a   1.000
_cell.length_b   1.000
_cell.length_c   1.000
_cell.angle_alpha   90.00
_cell.angle_beta   90.00
_cell.angle_gamma   90.00
#
_symmetry.space_group_name_H-M   'P 1'
#
loop_
_entity.id
_entity.type
_entity.pdbx_description
1 polymer ?
#
loop_
_entity_poly.entity_id
_entity_poly.type
_entity_poly.pdbx_seq_one_letter_code
_entity_poly.pdbx_strand_id
1 'polypeptide(L)' 'MKIEFNDKGVIATATITSTVFEFRLHNRAVDTALFLAPSVRAKRSGFFVLKTVITGKTSHVLRAYKAIKAEASR' A
#
# COMPACT_ATOMS: atom_id res chain seq x y z
N MET A 1 3.04 -10.19 5.29
CA MET A 1 3.01 -9.00 4.39
C MET A 1 4.21 -8.08 4.66
N LYS A 2 5.01 -7.74 3.64
CA LYS A 2 6.13 -6.78 3.72
C LYS A 2 5.69 -5.41 3.19
N ILE A 3 5.94 -4.34 3.94
CA ILE A 3 5.54 -2.97 3.57
C ILE A 3 6.77 -2.07 3.62
N GLU A 4 7.10 -1.46 2.50
CA GLU A 4 8.23 -0.55 2.33
C GLU A 4 7.70 0.84 1.99
N PHE A 5 8.34 1.87 2.55
CA PHE A 5 8.02 3.26 2.27
C PHE A 5 9.29 3.97 1.78
N ASN A 6 9.20 4.61 0.62
CA ASN A 6 10.27 5.35 0.00
C ASN A 6 9.79 6.77 -0.27
N ASP A 7 10.43 7.74 0.38
CA ASP A 7 10.16 9.16 0.23
C ASP A 7 11.18 9.82 -0.72
N LYS A 8 10.68 10.49 -1.76
CA LYS A 8 11.49 11.30 -2.69
C LYS A 8 11.24 12.80 -2.50
N GLY A 9 10.74 13.20 -1.34
CA GLY A 9 10.44 14.58 -0.96
C GLY A 9 9.03 15.02 -1.35
N VAL A 10 8.81 15.28 -2.65
CA VAL A 10 7.50 15.75 -3.15
C VAL A 10 6.54 14.59 -3.42
N ILE A 11 7.09 13.45 -3.84
CA ILE A 11 6.36 12.24 -4.17
C ILE A 11 6.90 11.12 -3.30
N ALA A 12 6.01 10.35 -2.68
CA ALA A 12 6.35 9.14 -1.97
C ALA A 12 5.78 7.91 -2.65
N THR A 13 6.36 6.78 -2.30
CA THR A 13 6.08 5.47 -2.86
C THR A 13 5.97 4.48 -1.72
N ALA A 14 4.80 3.87 -1.55
CA ALA A 14 4.63 2.74 -0.64
C ALA A 14 4.55 1.46 -1.46
N THR A 15 5.44 0.51 -1.20
CA THR A 15 5.46 -0.80 -1.84
C THR A 15 5.01 -1.85 -0.85
N ILE A 16 3.97 -2.56 -1.22
CA ILE A 16 3.44 -3.67 -0.46
C ILE A 16 3.76 -4.94 -1.22
N THR A 17 4.36 -5.91 -0.55
CA THR A 17 4.64 -7.24 -1.10
C THR A 17 4.07 -8.29 -0.16
N SER A 18 3.13 -9.10 -0.64
CA SER A 18 2.50 -10.18 0.12
C SER A 18 2.41 -11.45 -0.72
N THR A 19 2.13 -12.58 -0.07
CA THR A 19 1.94 -13.87 -0.75
C THR A 19 0.45 -14.13 -0.98
N VAL A 20 0.10 -15.08 -1.85
CA VAL A 20 -1.32 -15.41 -2.15
C VAL A 20 -2.10 -15.85 -0.90
N PHE A 21 -1.44 -16.48 0.07
CA PHE A 21 -2.09 -16.87 1.33
C PHE A 21 -2.65 -15.67 2.11
N GLU A 22 -2.02 -14.51 1.97
CA GLU A 22 -2.44 -13.25 2.59
C GLU A 22 -3.27 -12.36 1.63
N PHE A 23 -3.76 -12.89 0.50
CA PHE A 23 -4.44 -12.11 -0.54
C PHE A 23 -5.63 -11.30 -0.03
N ARG A 24 -6.44 -11.89 0.86
CA ARG A 24 -7.61 -11.21 1.44
C ARG A 24 -7.19 -10.01 2.29
N LEU A 25 -6.17 -10.18 3.12
CA LEU A 25 -5.63 -9.12 3.98
C LEU A 25 -4.99 -8.02 3.12
N HIS A 26 -4.23 -8.42 2.10
CA HIS A 26 -3.58 -7.50 1.17
C HIS A 26 -4.59 -6.62 0.44
N ASN A 27 -5.65 -7.20 -0.12
CA ASN A 27 -6.67 -6.42 -0.82
C ASN A 27 -7.39 -5.48 0.14
N ARG A 28 -7.76 -5.94 1.33
CA ARG A 28 -8.39 -5.09 2.35
C ARG A 28 -7.49 -3.91 2.73
N ALA A 29 -6.20 -4.15 2.95
CA ALA A 29 -5.24 -3.10 3.27
C ALA A 29 -5.05 -2.10 2.12
N VAL A 30 -5.05 -2.56 0.86
CA VAL A 30 -4.97 -1.67 -0.31
C VAL A 30 -6.27 -0.87 -0.49
N ASP A 31 -7.42 -1.49 -0.32
CA ASP A 31 -8.71 -0.83 -0.51
C ASP A 31 -8.96 0.23 0.58
N THR A 32 -8.61 -0.07 1.85
CA THR A 32 -8.65 0.92 2.94
C THR A 32 -7.69 2.08 2.71
N ALA A 33 -6.48 1.81 2.20
CA ALA A 33 -5.52 2.84 1.85
C ALA A 33 -6.03 3.78 0.75
N LEU A 34 -6.64 3.23 -0.30
CA LEU A 34 -7.25 4.00 -1.39
C LEU A 34 -8.48 4.79 -0.92
N PHE A 35 -9.26 4.23 -0.01
CA PHE A 35 -10.41 4.91 0.59
C PHE A 35 -9.97 6.12 1.42
N LEU A 36 -8.92 5.98 2.23
CA LEU A 36 -8.38 7.08 3.05
C LEU A 36 -7.63 8.15 2.26
N ALA A 37 -7.05 7.78 1.12
CA ALA A 37 -6.29 8.68 0.28
C ALA A 37 -6.66 8.47 -1.21
N PRO A 38 -7.77 9.05 -1.69
CA PRO A 38 -8.23 8.83 -3.06
C PRO A 38 -7.29 9.43 -4.11
N SER A 39 -6.42 10.38 -3.73
CA SER A 39 -5.48 11.03 -4.66
C SER A 39 -4.19 10.25 -4.91
N VAL A 40 -3.98 9.08 -4.29
CA VAL A 40 -2.82 8.22 -4.59
C VAL A 40 -3.20 7.19 -5.65
N ARG A 41 -2.25 6.90 -6.55
CA ARG A 41 -2.39 5.90 -7.60
C ARG A 41 -1.82 4.57 -7.12
N ALA A 42 -2.61 3.51 -7.18
CA ALA A 42 -2.14 2.15 -6.90
C ALA A 42 -1.94 1.36 -8.20
N LYS A 43 -0.80 0.69 -8.31
CA LYS A 43 -0.50 -0.28 -9.37
C LYS A 43 -0.29 -1.66 -8.74
N ARG A 44 -1.14 -2.61 -9.11
CA ARG A 44 -1.08 -4.02 -8.66
C ARG A 44 -0.32 -4.85 -9.71
N SER A 45 0.47 -5.82 -9.26
CA SER A 45 1.26 -6.70 -10.12
C SER A 45 1.54 -8.03 -9.41
N GLY A 46 1.65 -9.11 -10.19
CA GLY A 46 2.05 -10.44 -9.73
C GLY A 46 0.88 -11.41 -9.52
N PHE A 47 1.17 -12.70 -9.67
CA PHE A 47 0.21 -13.81 -9.62
C PHE A 47 0.37 -14.65 -8.35
N PHE A 48 1.59 -15.11 -8.07
CA PHE A 48 1.94 -15.85 -6.82
C PHE A 48 2.42 -14.95 -5.68
N VAL A 49 2.95 -13.78 -6.01
CA VAL A 49 3.37 -12.75 -5.05
C VAL A 49 2.65 -11.48 -5.45
N LEU A 50 1.82 -10.96 -4.55
CA LEU A 50 1.06 -9.75 -4.79
C LEU A 50 1.95 -8.57 -4.44
N LYS A 51 2.29 -7.82 -5.47
CA LYS A 51 2.99 -6.56 -5.34
C LYS A 51 2.02 -5.43 -5.63
N THR A 52 1.91 -4.47 -4.72
CA THR A 52 1.14 -3.24 -4.95
C THR A 52 2.01 -2.05 -4.65
N VAL A 53 2.15 -1.16 -5.63
CA VAL A 53 2.91 0.07 -5.52
C VAL A 53 1.92 1.22 -5.49
N ILE A 54 1.92 1.97 -4.40
CA ILE A 54 1.09 3.16 -4.19
C ILE A 54 1.99 4.38 -4.35
N THR A 55 1.62 5.28 -5.26
CA THR A 55 2.39 6.50 -5.56
C THR A 55 1.54 7.74 -5.43
N GLY A 56 2.12 8.84 -4.95
CA GLY A 56 1.48 10.14 -4.93
C GLY A 56 2.16 11.13 -3.97
N LYS A 57 1.45 12.19 -3.59
CA LYS A 57 1.96 13.20 -2.64
C LYS A 57 2.35 12.56 -1.31
N THR A 58 3.50 12.95 -0.76
CA THR A 58 4.07 12.36 0.46
C THR A 58 3.10 12.30 1.63
N SER A 59 2.34 13.38 1.88
CA SER A 59 1.35 13.43 2.96
C SER A 59 0.22 12.39 2.81
N HIS A 60 -0.24 12.17 1.59
CA HIS A 60 -1.32 11.22 1.28
C HIS A 60 -0.81 9.78 1.35
N VAL A 61 0.38 9.52 0.82
CA VAL A 61 1.01 8.19 0.89
C VAL A 61 1.37 7.83 2.33
N LEU A 62 1.78 8.79 3.16
CA LEU A 62 2.07 8.55 4.58
C LEU A 62 0.80 8.15 5.35
N ARG A 63 -0.35 8.77 5.05
CA ARG A 63 -1.65 8.36 5.61
C ARG A 63 -2.03 6.95 5.18
N ALA A 64 -1.92 6.66 3.88
CA ALA A 64 -2.13 5.32 3.34
C ALA A 64 -1.21 4.29 4.02
N TYR A 65 0.07 4.59 4.17
CA TYR A 65 1.06 3.71 4.82
C TYR A 65 0.70 3.37 6.27
N LYS A 66 0.27 4.38 7.06
CA LYS A 66 -0.19 4.14 8.44
C LYS A 66 -1.41 3.23 8.50
N ALA A 67 -2.38 3.43 7.61
CA ALA A 67 -3.57 2.59 7.52
C ALA A 67 -3.24 1.14 7.16
N ILE A 68 -2.36 0.96 6.17
CA ILE A 68 -1.88 -0.38 5.75
C ILE A 68 -1.18 -1.07 6.92
N LYS A 69 -0.34 -0.35 7.66
CA LYS A 69 0.37 -0.92 8.82
C LYS A 69 -0.60 -1.32 9.94
N ALA A 70 -1.64 -0.53 10.17
CA ALA A 70 -2.68 -0.85 11.15
C ALA A 70 -3.50 -2.09 10.76
N GLU A 71 -3.91 -2.20 9.48
CA GLU A 71 -4.60 -3.39 8.97
C GLU A 71 -3.69 -4.63 8.95
N ALA A 72 -2.38 -4.46 8.72
CA ALA A 72 -1.43 -5.56 8.79
C ALA A 72 -1.16 -6.06 10.23
N SER A 73 -1.44 -5.24 11.25
CA SER A 73 -1.31 -5.61 12.66
C SER A 73 -2.59 -6.18 13.28
N ARG A 74 -3.66 -6.29 12.50
CA ARG A 74 -4.99 -6.74 12.93
C ARG A 74 -5.21 -8.21 12.62
#